data_AF-A0A9W4WWJ6-F1
#
_entry.id   AF-A0A9W4WWJ6-F1
#
_cell.length_a   1.000
_cell.length_b   1.000
_cell.length_c   1.000
_cell.angle_alpha   90.00
_cell.angle_beta   90.00
_cell.angle_gamma   90.00
#
_symmetry.space_group_name_H-M   'P 1'
#
loop_
_entity.id
_entity.type
_entity.pdbx_description
1 polymer ?
#
loop_
_entity_poly.entity_id
_entity_poly.type
_entity_poly.pdbx_seq_one_letter_code
_entity_poly.pdbx_strand_id
1 'polypeptide(L)' 'MALVAPTVAQFKWIIDVARELIRLRRDNHDDFEFVPNNHHERIWRIISNRLFINRGFVAFPSQCRRKWYSLKYG' A
#
# COMPACT_ATOMS: atom_id res chain seq x y z
N MET A 1 4.29 -32.06 24.91
CA MET A 1 4.93 -30.85 24.36
C MET A 1 4.09 -30.37 23.19
N ALA A 2 3.33 -29.29 23.34
CA ALA A 2 2.50 -28.76 22.26
C ALA A 2 3.35 -27.82 21.39
N LEU A 3 3.39 -28.09 20.09
CA LEU A 3 4.03 -27.23 19.08
C LEU A 3 3.18 -25.95 18.97
N VAL A 4 3.67 -24.84 19.52
CA VAL A 4 3.09 -23.53 19.27
C VAL A 4 3.37 -23.18 17.80
N ALA A 5 2.34 -23.25 16.96
CA ALA A 5 2.45 -22.78 15.58
C ALA A 5 2.78 -21.27 15.61
N PRO A 6 3.74 -20.79 14.80
CA PRO A 6 4.02 -19.37 14.72
C PRO A 6 2.75 -18.65 14.26
N THR A 7 2.25 -17.74 15.08
CA THR A 7 1.16 -16.85 14.72
C THR A 7 1.62 -16.03 13.52
N VAL A 8 1.09 -16.35 12.34
CA VAL A 8 1.31 -15.54 11.14
C VAL A 8 0.86 -14.12 11.49
N ALA A 9 1.80 -13.19 11.61
CA ALA A 9 1.51 -11.82 11.93
C ALA A 9 0.51 -11.29 10.90
N GLN A 10 -0.72 -11.00 11.34
CA GLN A 10 -1.77 -10.55 10.45
C GLN A 10 -1.33 -9.20 9.87
N PHE A 11 -1.26 -9.10 8.54
CA PHE A 11 -0.91 -7.85 7.87
C PHE A 11 -1.91 -6.76 8.26
N LYS A 12 -1.43 -5.77 9.02
CA LYS A 12 -2.26 -4.70 9.57
C LYS A 12 -1.71 -3.34 9.19
N TRP A 13 -2.59 -2.47 8.69
CA TRP A 13 -2.24 -1.09 8.40
C TRP A 13 -2.10 -0.29 9.69
N ILE A 14 -0.93 0.32 9.86
CA ILE A 14 -0.67 1.31 10.92
C ILE A 14 -1.14 2.68 10.42
N ILE A 15 -1.66 3.53 11.32
CA ILE A 15 -2.24 4.84 10.96
C ILE A 15 -1.24 5.71 10.20
N ASP A 16 0.01 5.82 10.66
CA ASP A 16 1.01 6.67 10.01
C ASP A 16 1.44 6.14 8.64
N VAL A 17 1.44 4.81 8.47
CA VAL A 17 1.68 4.17 7.17
C VAL A 17 0.51 4.45 6.22
N ALA A 18 -0.73 4.40 6.71
CA ALA A 18 -1.90 4.74 5.90
C ALA A 18 -1.91 6.23 5.49
N ARG A 19 -1.47 7.13 6.38
CA ARG A 19 -1.27 8.55 6.06
C ARG A 19 -0.20 8.75 4.99
N GLU A 20 0.91 8.01 5.09
CA GLU A 20 1.97 8.04 4.08
C GLU A 20 1.47 7.53 2.73
N LEU A 21 0.67 6.45 2.71
CA LEU A 21 0.03 5.95 1.49
C LEU A 21 -0.86 7.02 0.82
N ILE A 22 -1.64 7.77 1.61
CA ILE A 22 -2.47 8.87 1.08
C ILE A 22 -1.61 9.96 0.45
N ARG A 23 -0.51 10.35 1.11
CA ARG A 23 0.45 11.34 0.58
C ARG A 23 1.04 10.87 -0.74
N LEU A 24 1.62 9.67 -0.77
CA LEU A 24 2.20 9.09 -1.97
C LEU A 24 1.19 8.96 -3.12
N ARG A 25 -0.07 8.62 -2.82
CA ARG A 25 -1.12 8.57 -3.85
C ARG A 25 -1.46 9.95 -4.41
N ARG A 26 -1.45 11.00 -3.57
CA ARG A 26 -1.64 12.39 -4.01
C ARG A 26 -0.45 12.88 -4.83
N ASP A 27 0.77 12.53 -4.43
CA ASP A 27 1.99 12.93 -5.15
C ASP A 27 2.09 12.30 -6.55
N ASN A 28 1.46 11.13 -6.74
CA ASN A 28 1.35 10.47 -8.04
C ASN A 28 -0.03 10.72 -8.68
N HIS A 29 -0.75 11.79 -8.30
CA HIS A 29 -2.11 12.04 -8.80
C HIS A 29 -2.18 12.03 -10.32
N ASP A 30 -1.36 12.88 -10.92
CA ASP A 30 -1.28 13.09 -12.35
C ASP A 30 -0.94 11.79 -13.09
N ASP A 31 0.02 11.01 -12.60
CA ASP A 31 0.38 9.72 -13.21
C ASP A 31 -0.84 8.81 -13.37
N PHE A 32 -1.70 8.73 -12.34
CA PHE A 32 -2.91 7.91 -12.41
C PHE A 32 -3.96 8.43 -13.38
N GLU A 33 -4.00 9.74 -13.64
CA GLU A 33 -4.92 10.36 -14.61
C GLU A 33 -4.39 10.21 -16.05
N PHE A 34 -3.06 10.27 -16.24
CA PHE A 34 -2.44 10.23 -17.56
C PHE A 34 -2.20 8.82 -18.10
N VAL A 35 -1.92 7.82 -17.25
CA VAL A 35 -1.76 6.44 -17.75
C VAL A 35 -3.07 5.66 -17.79
N PRO A 36 -3.27 4.84 -18.83
CA PRO A 36 -4.43 3.95 -18.89
C PRO A 36 -4.44 2.97 -17.70
N ASN A 37 -5.64 2.53 -17.31
CA ASN A 37 -5.88 1.72 -16.11
C ASN A 37 -5.03 0.44 -16.03
N ASN A 38 -4.68 -0.16 -17.17
CA ASN A 38 -3.83 -1.35 -17.24
C ASN A 38 -2.39 -1.10 -16.77
N HIS A 39 -1.93 0.17 -16.72
CA HIS A 39 -0.60 0.56 -16.27
C HIS A 39 -0.57 1.06 -14.81
N HIS A 40 -1.72 1.17 -14.14
CA HIS A 40 -1.80 1.60 -12.74
C HIS A 40 -1.02 0.67 -11.80
N GLU A 41 -0.87 -0.61 -12.15
CA GLU A 41 -0.07 -1.55 -11.37
C GLU A 41 1.38 -1.05 -11.19
N ARG A 42 1.96 -0.44 -12.23
CA ARG A 42 3.32 0.13 -12.18
C ARG A 42 3.39 1.27 -11.17
N ILE A 43 2.38 2.14 -11.13
CA ILE A 43 2.35 3.24 -10.15
C ILE A 43 2.19 2.69 -8.73
N TRP A 44 1.32 1.70 -8.54
CA TRP A 44 1.17 1.04 -7.23
C TRP A 44 2.48 0.37 -6.76
N ARG A 45 3.30 -0.13 -7.68
CA ARG A 45 4.64 -0.67 -7.38
C ARG A 45 5.61 0.41 -6.94
N ILE A 46 5.56 1.58 -7.57
CA ILE A 46 6.36 2.74 -7.14
C ILE A 46 5.94 3.17 -5.73
N ILE A 47 4.63 3.24 -5.47
CA ILE A 47 4.08 3.60 -4.15
C ILE A 47 4.50 2.59 -3.09
N SER A 48 4.39 1.27 -3.34
CA SER A 48 4.81 0.26 -2.36
C SER A 48 6.29 0.36 -2.01
N ASN A 49 7.14 0.60 -3.01
CA ASN A 49 8.57 0.75 -2.78
C ASN A 49 8.88 2.01 -1.95
N ARG A 50 8.24 3.14 -2.27
CA ARG A 50 8.39 4.38 -1.49
C ARG A 50 7.86 4.23 -0.06
N LEU A 51 6.77 3.50 0.13
CA LEU A 51 6.22 3.23 1.46
C LEU A 51 7.19 2.41 2.31
N PHE A 52 7.85 1.42 1.70
CA PHE A 52 8.92 0.67 2.35
C PHE A 52 10.11 1.57 2.69
N ILE A 53 10.58 2.39 1.76
CA ILE A 53 11.72 3.31 2.00
C ILE A 53 11.40 4.31 3.12
N ASN A 54 10.22 4.91 3.11
CA ASN A 54 9.86 5.99 4.05
C ASN A 54 9.49 5.48 5.45
N ARG A 55 8.96 4.25 5.57
CA ARG A 55 8.36 3.74 6.82
C ARG A 55 8.85 2.36 7.24
N GLY A 56 9.71 1.70 6.46
CA GLY A 56 10.08 0.29 6.67
C GLY A 56 8.90 -0.67 6.52
N PHE A 57 7.77 -0.23 5.96
CA PHE A 57 6.55 -1.02 5.90
C PHE A 57 6.48 -1.80 4.59
N VAL A 58 6.57 -3.12 4.70
CA VAL A 58 6.46 -4.02 3.54
C VAL A 58 5.00 -4.22 3.19
N ALA A 59 4.57 -3.62 2.08
CA ALA A 59 3.25 -3.84 1.50
C ALA A 59 3.38 -4.18 0.01
N PHE A 60 2.57 -5.12 -0.47
CA PHE A 60 2.47 -5.39 -1.89
C PHE A 60 1.68 -4.27 -2.61
N PRO A 61 1.94 -4.04 -3.91
CA PRO A 61 1.20 -3.04 -4.69
C PRO A 61 -0.33 -3.22 -4.62
N SER A 62 -0.78 -4.49 -4.64
CA SER A 62 -2.19 -4.86 -4.51
C SER A 62 -2.78 -4.51 -3.14
N GLN A 63 -1.99 -4.60 -2.07
CA GLN A 63 -2.41 -4.21 -0.72
C GLN A 63 -2.55 -2.69 -0.62
N CYS A 64 -1.61 -1.92 -1.15
CA CYS A 64 -1.69 -0.46 -1.25
C CYS A 64 -2.96 -0.02 -2.00
N ARG A 65 -3.21 -0.64 -3.16
CA ARG A 65 -4.42 -0.39 -3.97
C ARG A 65 -5.70 -0.67 -3.17
N ARG A 66 -5.83 -1.86 -2.58
CA ARG A 66 -7.01 -2.24 -1.79
C ARG A 66 -7.23 -1.28 -0.62
N LYS A 67 -6.16 -0.90 0.08
CA LYS A 67 -6.26 0.04 1.20
C LYS A 67 -6.72 1.41 0.75
N TRP A 68 -6.16 1.94 -0.35
CA TRP A 68 -6.60 3.22 -0.90
C TRP A 68 -8.09 3.21 -1.23
N TYR A 69 -8.60 2.19 -1.92
CA TYR A 69 -10.02 2.11 -2.24
C TYR A 69 -10.90 1.94 -1.01
N SER A 70 -10.45 1.19 0.00
CA SER A 70 -11.12 1.12 1.30
C SER A 70 -11.16 2.47 2.02
N LEU A 71 -10.15 3.34 1.84
CA LEU A 71 -10.14 4.69 2.43
C LEU A 71 -10.96 5.70 1.62
N LYS A 72 -11.14 5.46 0.32
CA LYS A 72 -11.90 6.35 -0.58
C LYS A 72 -13.41 6.10 -0.49
N TYR A 73 -13.82 4.83 -0.28
CA TYR A 73 -15.21 4.39 -0.37
C TYR A 73 -15.77 3.77 0.92
N GLY A 74 -14.93 3.54 1.93
CA GLY A 74 -15.35 3.13 3.27
C GLY A 74 -15.45 4.33 4.18
#